data_AF-A0A4V3WD19-F1
#
_entry.id   AF-A0A4V3WD19-F1
#
_cell.length_a   1.000
_cell.length_b   1.000
_cell.length_c   1.000
_cell.angle_alpha   90.00
_cell.angle_beta   90.00
_cell.angle_gamma   90.00
#
_symmetry.space_group_name_H-M   'P 1'
#
loop_
_entity.id
_entity.type
_entity.pdbx_description
1 polymer ?
#
loop_
_entity_poly.entity_id
_entity_poly.type
_entity_poly.pdbx_seq_one_letter_code
_entity_poly.pdbx_strand_id
1 'polypeptide(L)'
;TPALLGLFSLVTLMAHERWQSHEPWVRHAAWYNKTLPTFVDALAEVRRALWKIPTFRTSSPGREMVQVPLEFIEPLTDALCYAA
;
A
#
# COMPACT_ATOMS: atom_id res chain seq x y z
N THR A 1 10.58 -5.26 21.40
CA THR A 1 10.42 -6.72 21.25
C THR A 1 11.02 -7.16 19.93
N PRO A 2 11.65 -8.35 19.85
CA PRO A 2 12.30 -8.81 18.62
C PRO A 2 11.33 -8.94 17.43
N ALA A 3 10.05 -9.24 17.69
CA ALA A 3 9.01 -9.31 16.66
C ALA A 3 8.78 -7.96 15.95
N LEU A 4 8.79 -6.83 16.68
CA LEU A 4 8.64 -5.51 16.08
C LEU A 4 9.83 -5.16 15.17
N LEU A 5 11.04 -5.52 15.59
CA LEU A 5 12.24 -5.32 14.79
C LEU A 5 12.19 -6.16 13.51
N GLY A 6 11.73 -7.42 13.62
CA GLY A 6 11.54 -8.29 12.46
C GLY A 6 10.52 -7.72 11.46
N LEU A 7 9.38 -7.24 11.95
CA LEU A 7 8.36 -6.61 11.11
C LEU A 7 8.88 -5.33 10.44
N PHE A 8 9.58 -4.48 11.19
CA PHE A 8 10.21 -3.29 10.64
C PHE A 8 11.16 -3.64 9.50
N SER A 9 12.08 -4.58 9.73
CA SER A 9 13.03 -5.03 8.71
C SER A 9 12.33 -5.59 7.46
N LEU A 10 11.30 -6.42 7.64
CA LEU A 10 10.53 -6.98 6.53
C LEU A 10 9.85 -5.88 5.70
N VAL A 11 9.18 -4.94 6.36
CA VAL A 11 8.51 -3.81 5.69
C VAL A 11 9.54 -2.97 4.92
N THR A 12 10.69 -2.66 5.52
CA THR A 12 11.75 -1.90 4.84
C THR A 12 12.30 -2.61 3.61
N LEU A 13 12.52 -3.93 3.69
CA LEU A 13 13.02 -4.72 2.57
C LEU A 13 12.00 -4.76 1.41
N MET A 14 10.73 -5.02 1.73
CA MET A 14 9.66 -5.06 0.73
C MET A 14 9.43 -3.69 0.08
N ALA A 15 9.52 -2.60 0.84
CA ALA A 15 9.42 -1.24 0.31
C ALA A 15 10.61 -0.90 -0.59
N HIS A 16 11.82 -1.30 -0.20
CA HIS A 16 13.04 -1.06 -0.98
C HIS A 16 12.97 -1.71 -2.37
N GLU A 17 12.58 -2.98 -2.45
CA GLU A 17 12.40 -3.70 -3.74
C GLU A 17 11.37 -2.99 -4.64
N ARG A 18 10.30 -2.45 -4.05
CA ARG A 18 9.26 -1.74 -4.80
C ARG A 18 9.74 -0.40 -5.33
N TRP A 19 10.49 0.34 -4.54
CA TRP A 19 11.05 1.63 -4.92
C TRP A 19 12.15 1.53 -5.97
N GLN A 20 12.81 0.37 -6.10
CA GLN A 20 13.70 0.12 -7.24
C GLN A 20 12.93 -0.01 -8.56
N SER A 21 11.69 -0.51 -8.51
CA SER A 21 10.88 -0.76 -9.70
C SER A 21 10.06 0.47 -10.13
N HIS A 22 9.65 1.32 -9.18
CA HIS A 22 8.81 2.51 -9.41
C HIS A 22 9.17 3.62 -8.43
N GLU A 23 9.00 4.88 -8.83
CA GLU A 23 9.27 6.02 -7.96
C GLU A 23 8.38 5.97 -6.70
N PRO A 24 8.93 6.18 -5.49
CA PRO A 24 8.16 6.13 -4.24
C PRO A 24 7.06 7.18 -4.27
N TRP A 25 5.82 6.76 -4.07
CA TRP A 25 4.72 7.70 -3.90
C TRP A 25 4.75 8.26 -2.47
N VAL A 26 5.13 9.53 -2.34
CA VAL A 26 5.18 10.22 -1.04
C VAL A 26 3.89 11.02 -0.86
N ARG A 27 3.08 10.67 0.14
CA ARG A 27 1.90 11.48 0.48
C ARG A 27 2.36 12.74 1.21
N HIS A 28 2.07 13.90 0.61
CA HIS A 28 2.30 15.18 1.24
C HIS A 28 1.07 15.61 2.02
N ALA A 29 1.27 16.11 3.24
CA ALA A 29 0.20 16.75 3.98
C ALA A 29 0.15 18.23 3.57
N ALA A 30 -1.05 18.82 3.54
CA ALA A 30 -1.23 20.22 3.14
C ALA A 30 -0.42 21.22 4.01
N TRP A 31 -0.03 20.80 5.22
CA TRP A 31 0.67 21.60 6.22
C TRP A 31 2.15 21.19 6.38
N TYR A 32 2.60 20.12 5.70
CA TYR A 32 3.98 19.67 5.75
C TYR A 32 4.41 18.96 4.47
N ASN A 33 5.33 19.60 3.74
CA ASN A 33 5.89 19.03 2.52
C ASN A 33 7.07 18.11 2.87
N LYS A 34 6.90 16.81 2.64
CA LYS A 34 7.95 15.81 2.88
C LYS A 34 8.71 15.56 1.58
N THR A 35 9.99 15.91 1.53
CA THR A 35 10.82 15.65 0.34
C THR A 35 11.32 14.21 0.23
N LEU A 36 11.25 13.44 1.32
CA LEU A 36 11.74 12.06 1.38
C LEU A 36 10.65 11.11 1.90
N PRO A 37 10.54 9.90 1.35
CA PRO A 37 9.64 8.88 1.86
C PRO A 37 10.05 8.47 3.29
N THR A 38 9.06 8.32 4.15
CA THR A 38 9.22 7.88 5.54
C THR A 38 8.80 6.41 5.70
N PHE A 39 9.04 5.83 6.88
CA PHE A 39 8.61 4.46 7.18
C PHE A 39 7.09 4.28 7.06
N VAL A 40 6.29 5.32 7.32
CA VAL A 40 4.84 5.26 7.15
C VAL A 40 4.47 5.09 5.67
N ASP A 41 5.17 5.79 4.77
CA ASP A 41 4.96 5.67 3.33
C ASP A 41 5.39 4.28 2.83
N ALA A 42 6.50 3.75 3.35
CA ALA A 42 6.92 2.36 3.11
C ALA A 42 5.87 1.34 3.56
N LEU A 43 5.31 1.52 4.77
CA LEU A 43 4.26 0.65 5.30
C LEU A 43 2.97 0.73 4.50
N ALA A 44 2.57 1.93 4.08
CA ALA A 44 1.40 2.17 3.24
C ALA A 44 1.51 1.46 1.89
N GLU A 45 2.67 1.53 1.25
CA GLU A 45 2.96 0.83 0.00
C GLU A 45 2.93 -0.69 0.15
N VAL A 46 3.56 -1.23 1.20
CA VAL A 46 3.51 -2.67 1.49
C VAL A 46 2.08 -3.12 1.80
N ARG A 47 1.27 -2.30 2.48
CA ARG A 47 -0.15 -2.62 2.72
C ARG A 47 -0.96 -2.64 1.41
N ARG A 48 -0.75 -1.65 0.53
CA ARG A 48 -1.40 -1.58 -0.78
C ARG A 48 -1.06 -2.79 -1.64
N ALA A 49 0.19 -3.23 -1.58
CA ALA A 49 0.67 -4.44 -2.23
C ALA A 49 -0.11 -5.68 -1.82
N LEU A 50 -0.24 -5.88 -0.51
CA LEU A 50 -0.86 -7.06 0.07
C LEU A 50 -2.35 -7.12 -0.26
N TRP A 51 -3.04 -5.97 -0.31
CA TRP A 51 -4.45 -5.90 -0.71
C TRP A 51 -4.70 -6.17 -2.20
N LYS A 52 -3.71 -5.98 -3.08
CA LYS A 52 -3.83 -6.38 -4.49
C LYS A 52 -3.77 -7.89 -4.71
N ILE A 53 -3.29 -8.65 -3.72
CA ILE A 53 -3.22 -10.11 -3.82
C ILE A 53 -4.66 -10.66 -3.74
N PRO A 54 -5.10 -11.49 -4.71
CA PRO A 54 -6.48 -12.00 -4.77
C PRO A 54 -6.74 -13.12 -3.75
N THR A 55 -6.18 -13.03 -2.55
CA THR A 55 -6.26 -14.06 -1.50
C THR A 55 -7.67 -14.25 -0.94
N PHE A 56 -8.55 -13.27 -1.07
CA PHE A 56 -9.92 -13.30 -0.54
C PHE A 56 -11.01 -13.46 -1.62
N ARG A 57 -10.70 -14.05 -2.77
CA ARG A 57 -11.73 -14.38 -3.77
C ARG A 57 -12.58 -15.54 -3.28
N THR A 58 -13.79 -15.24 -2.83
CA THR A 58 -14.79 -16.24 -2.38
C THR A 58 -15.79 -16.62 -3.48
N SER A 59 -15.76 -15.93 -4.62
CA SER A 59 -16.64 -16.15 -5.78
C SER A 59 -15.91 -16.83 -6.95
N SER A 60 -16.66 -17.63 -7.72
CA SER A 60 -16.20 -18.22 -8.98
C SER A 60 -15.90 -17.11 -10.01
N PRO A 61 -14.88 -17.25 -10.88
CA PRO A 61 -14.54 -16.27 -11.93
C PRO A 61 -15.57 -16.28 -13.08
N GLY A 62 -16.86 -16.14 -12.75
CA GLY A 62 -17.94 -15.95 -13.70
C GLY A 62 -18.11 -14.46 -13.96
N ARG A 63 -17.73 -14.01 -15.16
CA ARG A 63 -17.97 -12.68 -15.76
C ARG A 63 -18.34 -11.61 -14.72
N GLU A 64 -17.36 -11.26 -13.89
CA GLU A 64 -17.54 -10.30 -12.81
C GLU A 64 -17.72 -8.92 -13.46
N MET A 65 -18.96 -8.49 -13.54
CA MET A 65 -19.30 -7.18 -14.04
C MET A 65 -18.77 -6.18 -13.00
N VAL A 66 -17.75 -5.40 -13.37
CA VAL A 66 -17.16 -4.37 -12.51
C VAL A 66 -18.23 -3.31 -12.26
N GLN A 67 -18.98 -3.46 -11.16
CA GLN A 67 -20.06 -2.53 -10.80
C GLN A 67 -19.52 -1.18 -10.33
N VAL A 68 -18.28 -1.17 -9.82
CA VAL A 68 -17.61 0.02 -9.30
C VAL A 68 -16.29 0.21 -10.04
N PRO A 69 -16.11 1.33 -10.76
CA PRO A 69 -14.85 1.63 -11.44
C PRO A 69 -13.65 1.62 -10.48
N LEU A 70 -12.52 1.09 -10.96
CA LEU A 70 -11.27 1.02 -10.20
C LEU A 70 -10.79 2.40 -9.71
N GLU A 71 -11.09 3.45 -10.48
CA GLU A 71 -10.80 4.86 -10.16
C GLU A 71 -11.41 5.33 -8.83
N PHE A 72 -12.51 4.72 -8.38
CA PHE A 72 -13.10 5.03 -7.08
C PHE A 72 -12.45 4.23 -5.94
N ILE A 73 -12.01 3.02 -6.24
CA ILE A 73 -11.40 2.12 -5.25
C ILE A 73 -9.96 2.52 -4.95
N GLU A 74 -9.21 3.02 -5.94
CA GLU A 74 -7.80 3.39 -5.76
C GLU A 74 -7.58 4.50 -4.72
N PRO A 75 -8.32 5.63 -4.74
CA PRO A 75 -8.20 6.68 -3.72
C PRO A 75 -8.63 6.21 -2.33
N LEU A 76 -9.66 5.35 -2.25
CA LEU A 76 -10.08 4.75 -0.97
C LEU A 76 -9.02 3.81 -0.41
N THR A 77 -8.44 2.97 -1.26
CA THR A 77 -7.35 2.07 -0.90
C THR A 77 -6.16 2.87 -0.39
N ASP A 78 -5.84 3.99 -1.05
CA ASP A 78 -4.79 4.89 -0.59
C ASP A 78 -5.12 5.52 0.77
N ALA A 79 -6.32 6.09 0.94
CA ALA A 79 -6.73 6.67 2.21
C ALA A 79 -6.66 5.64 3.35
N LEU A 80 -7.11 4.40 3.09
CA LEU A 80 -7.02 3.28 4.04
C LEU A 80 -5.58 2.84 4.29
N CYS A 81 -4.69 2.94 3.28
CA CYS A 81 -3.26 2.67 3.42
C CYS A 81 -2.51 3.67 4.31
N TYR A 82 -3.11 4.81 4.62
CA TYR A 82 -2.58 5.81 5.56
C TYR A 82 -3.43 5.96 6.83
N ALA A 83 -4.61 5.36 6.92
CA ALA A 83 -5.40 5.30 8.14
C ALA A 83 -4.74 4.30 9.11
N ALA A 84 -4.16 4.82 10.19
CA ALA A 84 -3.63 4.11 11.34
C ALA A 84 -3.67 5.02 12.57
#